data_AF-A0A820M1B8-F1
#
_entry.id   AF-A0A820M1B8-F1
#
_cell.length_a   1.000
_cell.length_b   1.000
_cell.length_c   1.000
_cell.angle_alpha   90.00
_cell.angle_beta   90.00
_cell.angle_gamma   90.00
#
_symmetry.space_group_name_H-M   'P 1'
#
loop_
_entity.id
_entity.type
_entity.pdbx_description
1 polymer ?
#
loop_
_entity_poly.entity_id
_entity_poly.type
_entity_poly.pdbx_seq_one_letter_code
_entity_poly.pdbx_strand_id
1 'polypeptide(L)' 'MHHRDSFDLPPNATILAYTTNNYIAAFRFGSAYCVQFHPEATFSEFNEWIQQTRTDELELYENINIDKILY' A
#
# COMPACT_ATOMS: atom_id res chain seq x y z
N MET A 1 -0.74 5.96 -0.47
CA MET A 1 -1.38 4.66 -0.75
C MET A 1 -0.74 3.66 0.19
N HIS A 2 -1.53 2.87 0.93
CA HIS A 2 -1.00 1.98 1.96
C HIS A 2 -0.88 0.55 1.41
N HIS A 3 0.16 0.31 0.62
CA HIS A 3 0.52 -1.01 0.12
C HIS A 3 2.03 -1.05 -0.14
N ARG A 4 2.62 -2.25 -0.07
CA ARG A 4 4.05 -2.48 -0.38
C ARG A 4 4.27 -3.29 -1.67
N ASP A 5 3.21 -3.90 -2.17
CA ASP A 5 3.21 -4.69 -3.39
C ASP A 5 2.47 -3.98 -4.54
N SER A 6 2.57 -4.56 -5.73
CA SER A 6 1.80 -4.19 -6.92
C SER A 6 1.32 -5.46 -7.62
N PHE A 7 0.75 -5.32 -8.81
CA PHE A 7 0.19 -6.43 -9.57
C PHE A 7 0.45 -6.28 -11.07
N ASP A 8 0.57 -7.42 -11.73
CA ASP A 8 0.42 -7.49 -13.18
C ASP A 8 -1.06 -7.57 -13.55
N LEU A 9 -1.41 -7.03 -14.72
CA LEU A 9 -2.78 -7.11 -15.20
C LEU A 9 -3.13 -8.54 -15.63
N PRO A 10 -4.28 -9.08 -15.21
CA PRO A 10 -4.79 -10.30 -15.80
C PRO A 10 -5.16 -10.05 -17.28
N PRO A 11 -5.12 -11.08 -18.13
CA PRO A 11 -5.53 -10.96 -19.52
C PRO A 11 -6.96 -10.40 -19.64
N ASN A 12 -7.20 -9.59 -20.66
CA ASN A 12 -8.51 -8.96 -20.96
C ASN A 12 -9.04 -8.01 -19.86
N ALA A 13 -8.19 -7.56 -18.93
CA ALA A 13 -8.55 -6.49 -18.02
C ALA A 13 -8.65 -5.15 -18.77
N THR A 14 -9.62 -4.32 -18.37
CA THR A 14 -9.73 -2.93 -18.84
C THR A 14 -9.20 -2.01 -17.77
N ILE A 15 -8.17 -1.24 -18.08
CA ILE A 15 -7.60 -0.25 -17.17
C ILE A 15 -8.57 0.91 -17.02
N LEU A 16 -8.80 1.35 -15.78
CA LEU A 16 -9.74 2.42 -15.47
C LEU A 16 -9.03 3.68 -14.97
N ALA A 17 -7.88 3.54 -14.29
CA ALA A 17 -7.14 4.66 -13.73
C ALA A 17 -5.65 4.36 -13.60
N TYR A 18 -4.87 5.42 -13.72
CA TYR A 18 -3.45 5.46 -13.38
C TYR A 18 -3.20 6.48 -12.27
N THR A 19 -2.14 6.28 -11.51
CA THR A 19 -1.54 7.29 -10.64
C THR A 19 -0.76 8.31 -11.48
N THR A 20 -0.35 9.42 -10.86
CA THR A 20 0.47 10.46 -11.51
C THR A 20 1.86 9.97 -11.94
N ASN A 21 2.36 8.90 -11.33
CA ASN A 21 3.60 8.22 -11.70
C ASN A 21 3.38 6.99 -12.61
N ASN A 22 2.26 6.95 -13.34
CA ASN A 22 1.93 5.94 -14.36
C ASN A 22 1.78 4.49 -13.86
N TYR A 23 1.54 4.27 -12.57
CA TYR A 23 1.15 2.94 -12.07
C TYR A 23 -0.35 2.76 -12.20
N ILE A 24 -0.79 1.53 -12.46
CA ILE A 24 -2.22 1.22 -12.56
C ILE A 24 -2.84 1.30 -11.17
N ALA A 25 -3.85 2.15 -11.03
CA ALA A 25 -4.56 2.36 -9.76
C ALA A 25 -5.87 1.57 -9.69
N ALA A 26 -6.50 1.32 -10.85
CA ALA A 26 -7.74 0.57 -10.94
C ALA A 26 -7.91 -0.10 -12.31
N PHE A 27 -8.57 -1.26 -12.32
CA PHE A 27 -8.98 -1.97 -13.53
C PHE A 27 -10.30 -2.71 -13.33
N ARG A 28 -10.89 -3.17 -14.43
CA ARG A 28 -12.08 -4.02 -14.46
C ARG A 28 -11.72 -5.39 -15.04
N PHE A 29 -12.23 -6.45 -14.42
CA PHE A 29 -12.12 -7.83 -14.91
C PHE A 29 -13.50 -8.50 -14.90
N GLY A 30 -14.09 -8.67 -16.08
CA GLY A 30 -15.47 -9.15 -16.21
C GLY A 30 -16.47 -8.20 -15.53
N SER A 31 -17.15 -8.68 -14.49
CA SER A 31 -18.06 -7.88 -13.66
C SER A 31 -17.39 -7.26 -12.42
N ALA A 32 -16.13 -7.60 -12.14
CA ALA A 32 -15.42 -7.12 -10.97
C ALA A 32 -14.71 -5.78 -11.22
N TYR A 33 -14.78 -4.90 -10.22
CA TYR A 33 -13.98 -3.68 -10.14
C TYR A 33 -12.86 -3.88 -9.13
N CYS A 34 -11.63 -3.60 -9.54
CA CYS A 34 -10.42 -3.81 -8.77
C CYS A 34 -9.73 -2.46 -8.56
N VAL A 35 -9.43 -2.11 -7.31
CA VAL A 35 -8.76 -0.87 -6.92
C VAL A 35 -7.56 -1.20 -6.03
N GLN A 36 -6.45 -0.48 -6.23
CA GLN A 36 -5.26 -0.63 -5.39
C GLN A 36 -5.28 0.30 -4.16
N PHE A 37 -6.01 1.40 -4.27
CA PHE A 37 -6.19 2.37 -3.20
C PHE A 37 -7.43 2.03 -2.36
N HIS A 38 -7.57 2.70 -1.22
CA HIS A 38 -8.66 2.48 -0.27
C HIS A 38 -9.71 3.61 -0.37
N PRO A 39 -10.66 3.56 -1.32
CA PRO A 39 -11.74 4.55 -1.39
C PRO A 39 -12.70 4.49 -0.20
N GLU A 40 -12.70 3.39 0.54
CA GLU A 40 -13.50 3.17 1.74
C GLU A 40 -12.94 3.88 2.98
N ALA A 41 -11.65 4.25 2.96
CA ALA A 41 -10.96 4.76 4.13
C ALA A 41 -11.49 6.14 4.53
N THR A 42 -11.90 6.27 5.79
CA THR A 42 -12.22 7.54 6.43
C THR A 42 -10.96 8.23 6.94
N PHE A 43 -11.09 9.52 7.27
CA PHE A 43 -10.00 10.28 7.88
C PHE A 43 -9.56 9.71 9.24
N SER A 44 -10.49 9.16 10.04
CA SER A 44 -10.16 8.55 11.33
C SER A 44 -9.34 7.28 11.14
N GLU A 45 -9.79 6.36 10.28
CA GLU A 45 -9.08 5.12 9.99
C GLU A 45 -7.69 5.39 9.41
N PHE A 46 -7.59 6.38 8.51
CA PHE A 46 -6.29 6.79 7.97
C PHE A 46 -5.34 7.30 9.08
N ASN A 47 -5.84 8.11 10.02
CA ASN A 47 -5.01 8.57 11.14
C ASN A 47 -4.58 7.41 12.04
N GLU A 48 -5.47 6.45 12.31
CA GLU A 48 -5.15 5.25 13.09
C GLU A 48 -4.04 4.42 12.43
N TRP A 49 -4.11 4.19 11.12
CA TRP A 49 -3.06 3.47 10.38
C TRP A 49 -1.70 4.19 10.44
N ILE A 50 -1.70 5.52 10.36
CA ILE A 50 -0.47 6.32 10.48
C ILE A 50 0.14 6.16 11.89
N GLN A 51 -0.68 6.14 12.94
CA GLN A 51 -0.18 5.94 14.29
C GLN A 51 0.36 4.53 14.50
N GLN A 52 -0.35 3.51 14.02
CA GLN A 52 0.10 2.12 14.08
C GLN A 52 1.45 1.95 13.36
N THR A 53 1.57 2.47 12.13
CA THR A 53 2.83 2.39 11.37
C THR A 53 4.00 3.02 12.12
N ARG A 54 3.79 4.15 12.79
CA ARG A 54 4.83 4.81 13.59
C ARG A 54 5.25 3.99 14.80
N THR A 55 4.29 3.40 15.51
CA THR A 55 4.58 2.55 16.66
C THR A 55 5.35 1.31 16.23
N ASP A 56 4.90 0.62 15.18
CA ASP A 56 5.54 -0.58 14.65
C ASP A 56 6.98 -0.31 14.21
N GLU A 57 7.24 0.84 13.57
CA GLU A 57 8.60 1.26 13.21
C GLU A 57 9.48 1.43 14.44
N LEU A 58 9.00 2.10 15.49
CA LEU A 58 9.77 2.31 16.71
C LEU A 58 10.12 0.99 17.41
N GLU A 59 9.15 0.08 17.53
CA GLU A 59 9.36 -1.26 18.13
C GLU A 59 10.37 -2.09 17.32
N LEU A 60 10.39 -1.96 16.00
CA LEU A 60 11.34 -2.65 15.14
C LEU A 60 12.80 -2.28 15.48
N TYR A 61 13.05 -1.02 15.87
CA TYR A 61 14.39 -0.52 16.17
C TYR A 61 14.80 -0.66 17.64
N GLU A 62 13.88 -0.88 18.58
CA GLU A 62 14.20 -1.01 20.02
C GLU A 62 15.17 -2.15 20.33
N ASN A 63 15.12 -3.23 19.55
CA ASN A 63 15.94 -4.42 19.77
C ASN A 63 17.09 -4.58 18.76
N ILE A 64 17.30 -3.58 17.89
CA ILE A 64 18.38 -3.61 16.91
C ILE A 64 19.68 -3.16 17.56
N ASN A 65 20.62 -4.09 17.69
CA ASN A 65 21.99 -3.76 18.03
C ASN A 65 22.71 -3.22 16.78
N ILE A 66 22.74 -1.89 16.66
CA ILE A 66 23.39 -1.15 15.58
C ILE A 66 24.88 -1.52 15.41
N ASP A 67 25.56 -1.90 16.50
CA ASP A 67 26.97 -2.32 16.44
C ASP A 67 27.16 -3.66 15.73
N LYS A 68 26.11 -4.50 15.63
CA LYS A 68 26.16 -5.79 14.89
C LYS A 68 25.86 -5.67 13.39
N ILE A 69 25.37 -4.52 12.92
CA ILE A 69 25.00 -4.31 11.51
C ILE A 69 26.14 -3.65 10.73
N LEU A 70 27.02 -2.92 11.42
CA LEU A 70 28.10 -2.13 10.83
C LEU A 70 29.46 -2.84 10.78
N TYR A 71 29.53 -4.13 11.14
CA TYR A 71 30.68 -5.04 11.01
C TYR A 71 30.27 -6.36 10.35
#